data_AF-A0AAE0IK39-F1
#
_entry.id   AF-A0AAE0IK39-F1
#
_cell.length_a   1.000
_cell.length_b   1.000
_cell.length_c   1.000
_cell.angle_alpha   90.00
_cell.angle_beta   90.00
_cell.angle_gamma   90.00
#
_symmetry.space_group_name_H-M   'P 1'
#
loop_
_entity.id
_entity.type
_entity.pdbx_description
1 polymer ?
#
loop_
_entity_poly.entity_id
_entity_poly.type
_entity_poly.pdbx_seq_one_letter_code
_entity_poly.pdbx_strand_id
1 'polypeptide(L)'
;MAPDICTWRGGGLDCNGQCHTGEVALFYSKKGGGPASESGEKKCNRGNKVFCCEDRSFRDNVVGCYWADCSKSGNCGDTEVAKINNGACGYAAKPTRSRLFKIATGSAGETAPTTRATTTSLYDCPPDLFEDPDPPDYDDTLAARHLQELELPSVDHEARGLFLDKRAERRSVNARVWDPILGIYLIWRLYARRYPGPSTIYRGPNGRPAYENAIRPQGGTCGTTAIEKVRATGGNLPNPNSQPEEYQNDHPIELQYFADFLTSVTSGMLPNGVDLPDHVPPIGADVLGDWWFDETRIPRGKLPRPAPRALNAYDRWSINDRLCEILGSNYNHEPFRMLHGGMNIMKGNIFGGNMPVSLNNVANHLNAAVETGSNEEDFLLPLRQILAIYRYLFDQDVLPQIQRQRRQIRRQLDCHLEVDPAADATHRHLEAFRPGLLPTHLHPDAAVCASRHYPNPQAVHAGGGRGQPAAQPQPCDERAGSAQQPA
;
A
#
# COMPACT_ATOMS: atom_id res chain seq x y z
N MET A 1 -0.89 17.68 18.38
CA MET A 1 -0.12 18.74 19.07
C MET A 1 0.52 19.59 18.00
N ALA A 2 0.43 20.92 18.10
CA ALA A 2 1.11 21.82 17.18
C ALA A 2 2.61 21.90 17.55
N PRO A 3 3.52 22.10 16.59
CA PRO A 3 4.93 22.35 16.86
C PRO A 3 5.10 23.63 17.70
N ASP A 4 6.07 23.60 18.63
CA ASP A 4 6.30 24.71 19.57
C ASP A 4 6.96 25.92 18.87
N ILE A 5 7.80 25.67 17.86
CA ILE A 5 8.53 26.70 17.12
C ILE A 5 8.56 26.33 15.63
N CYS A 6 8.20 27.29 14.79
CA CYS A 6 8.34 27.20 13.34
C CYS A 6 9.01 28.47 12.79
N THR A 7 9.91 28.31 11.83
CA THR A 7 10.63 29.42 11.21
C THR A 7 10.84 29.18 9.72
N TRP A 8 10.85 30.27 8.95
CA TRP A 8 11.28 30.21 7.56
C TRP A 8 12.81 30.18 7.46
N ARG A 9 13.34 29.12 6.84
CA ARG A 9 14.75 28.90 6.52
C ARG A 9 15.06 29.29 5.07
N GLY A 10 16.31 29.70 4.83
CA GLY A 10 16.85 30.04 3.51
C GLY A 10 16.90 31.53 3.25
N GLY A 11 18.09 32.13 3.31
CA GLY A 11 18.31 33.56 3.12
C GLY A 11 19.19 33.93 1.93
N GLY A 12 19.40 35.24 1.75
CA GLY A 12 20.11 35.79 0.61
C GLY A 12 19.23 36.00 -0.63
N LEU A 13 19.86 36.34 -1.75
CA LEU A 13 19.17 36.53 -3.04
C LEU A 13 18.78 35.19 -3.68
N ASP A 14 19.56 34.11 -3.50
CA ASP A 14 19.34 32.81 -4.15
C ASP A 14 18.87 31.73 -3.14
N CYS A 15 17.75 31.95 -2.44
CA CYS A 15 17.42 31.16 -1.25
C CYS A 15 17.32 29.64 -1.51
N ASN A 16 18.24 28.88 -0.96
CA ASN A 16 18.24 27.41 -0.89
C ASN A 16 17.92 27.01 0.55
N GLY A 17 16.68 27.20 0.98
CA GLY A 17 16.26 26.85 2.33
C GLY A 17 16.35 25.34 2.57
N GLN A 18 16.81 24.96 3.75
CA GLN A 18 16.81 23.58 4.25
C GLN A 18 16.48 23.63 5.74
N CYS A 19 15.77 22.61 6.22
CA CYS A 19 15.49 22.45 7.64
C CYS A 19 16.72 21.91 8.36
N HIS A 20 16.92 22.33 9.60
CA HIS A 20 17.99 21.79 10.43
C HIS A 20 17.63 20.40 10.95
N THR A 21 18.64 19.70 11.46
CA THR A 21 18.43 18.45 12.18
C THR A 21 17.44 18.66 13.34
N GLY A 22 16.39 17.85 13.36
CA GLY A 22 15.30 17.97 14.34
C GLY A 22 14.15 18.87 13.91
N GLU A 23 14.16 19.36 12.68
CA GLU A 23 13.05 20.11 12.08
C GLU A 23 12.45 19.35 10.89
N VAL A 24 11.15 19.56 10.65
CA VAL A 24 10.42 18.99 9.51
C VAL A 24 10.01 20.12 8.56
N ALA A 25 10.25 19.91 7.27
CA ALA A 25 9.81 20.81 6.20
C ALA A 25 8.30 20.68 5.99
N LEU A 26 7.56 21.77 6.18
CA LEU A 26 6.11 21.80 5.97
C LEU A 26 5.72 22.50 4.66
N PHE A 27 6.39 23.61 4.31
CA PHE A 27 6.06 24.41 3.13
C PHE A 27 7.30 24.92 2.41
N TYR A 28 7.16 25.19 1.11
CA TYR A 28 8.19 25.83 0.29
C TYR A 28 7.63 27.13 -0.28
N SER A 29 8.41 28.22 -0.28
CA SER A 29 7.97 29.51 -0.80
C SER A 29 9.11 30.33 -1.39
N LYS A 30 8.85 31.05 -2.48
CA LYS A 30 9.80 32.01 -3.05
C LYS A 30 9.98 33.26 -2.20
N LYS A 31 9.05 33.62 -1.32
CA LYS A 31 9.15 34.81 -0.45
C LYS A 31 9.29 34.45 1.04
N GLY A 32 8.76 33.29 1.44
CA GLY A 32 8.43 33.02 2.83
C GLY A 32 7.22 33.84 3.30
N GLY A 33 7.02 33.97 4.61
CA GLY A 33 6.04 34.86 5.22
C GLY A 33 5.62 34.44 6.64
N GLY A 34 5.70 35.35 7.60
CA GLY A 34 5.34 35.11 9.00
C GLY A 34 6.27 35.82 10.00
N PRO A 35 5.89 35.90 11.29
CA PRO A 35 6.58 36.72 12.29
C PRO A 35 7.98 36.21 12.66
N ALA A 36 8.30 34.94 12.40
CA ALA A 36 9.63 34.36 12.59
C ALA A 36 10.21 33.91 11.24
N SER A 37 11.23 34.62 10.77
CA SER A 37 11.95 34.28 9.56
C SER A 37 13.42 34.65 9.72
N GLU A 38 14.31 33.73 9.38
CA GLU A 38 15.76 34.00 9.36
C GLU A 38 16.17 34.89 8.18
N SER A 39 15.32 34.93 7.16
CA SER A 39 15.52 35.74 5.98
C SER A 39 14.25 36.53 5.71
N GLY A 40 14.28 37.86 5.85
CA GLY A 40 13.09 38.70 5.68
C GLY A 40 12.31 38.44 4.39
N GLU A 41 11.11 39.00 4.25
CA GLU A 41 10.07 38.64 3.25
C GLU A 41 10.42 38.87 1.76
N LYS A 42 11.68 39.15 1.45
CA LYS A 42 12.16 39.32 0.08
C LYS A 42 12.05 38.01 -0.70
N LYS A 43 11.69 38.16 -1.98
CA LYS A 43 11.61 37.07 -2.95
C LYS A 43 13.00 36.56 -3.31
N CYS A 44 13.16 35.26 -3.40
CA CYS A 44 14.34 34.57 -3.89
C CYS A 44 14.43 34.69 -5.41
N ASN A 45 15.59 35.08 -5.92
CA ASN A 45 15.96 35.07 -7.34
C ASN A 45 16.02 33.63 -7.85
N ARG A 46 16.62 32.72 -7.07
CA ARG A 46 16.71 31.27 -7.34
C ARG A 46 16.42 30.47 -6.07
N GLY A 47 16.06 29.19 -6.21
CA GLY A 47 15.71 28.31 -5.10
C GLY A 47 14.39 28.65 -4.38
N ASN A 48 14.11 28.01 -3.25
CA ASN A 48 12.95 28.30 -2.38
C ASN A 48 13.38 28.44 -0.92
N LYS A 49 12.64 29.24 -0.15
CA LYS A 49 12.65 29.16 1.31
C LYS A 49 11.82 27.98 1.77
N VAL A 50 12.13 27.46 2.96
CA VAL A 50 11.44 26.31 3.55
C VAL A 50 10.89 26.68 4.91
N PHE A 51 9.63 26.38 5.17
CA PHE A 51 9.02 26.55 6.48
C PHE A 51 9.29 25.29 7.30
N CYS A 52 10.13 25.45 8.32
CA CYS A 52 10.63 24.35 9.14
C CYS A 52 10.06 24.48 10.54
N CYS A 53 9.54 23.39 11.07
CA CYS A 53 9.02 23.33 12.44
C CYS A 53 9.79 22.30 13.23
N GLU A 54 10.09 22.59 14.49
CA GLU A 54 10.74 21.63 15.38
C GLU A 54 9.86 20.38 15.56
N ASP A 55 10.46 19.21 15.36
CA ASP A 55 9.86 17.94 15.72
C ASP A 55 10.07 17.72 17.23
N ARG A 56 8.98 17.86 17.98
CA ARG A 56 9.00 17.63 19.43
C ARG A 56 9.48 16.22 19.78
N SER A 57 9.14 15.23 18.96
CA SER A 57 9.59 13.86 19.19
C SER A 57 11.09 13.72 18.94
N PHE A 58 11.66 14.47 18.00
CA PHE A 58 13.11 14.52 17.83
C PHE A 58 13.80 15.02 19.09
N ARG A 59 13.34 16.15 19.66
CA ARG A 59 13.93 16.72 20.89
C ARG A 59 13.87 15.71 22.02
N ASP A 60 12.71 15.10 22.24
CA ASP A 60 12.49 14.14 23.33
C ASP A 60 13.33 12.86 23.15
N ASN A 61 13.61 12.46 21.90
CA ASN A 61 14.42 11.29 21.56
C ASN A 61 15.94 11.55 21.60
N VAL A 62 16.40 12.81 21.56
CA VAL A 62 17.84 13.16 21.66
C VAL A 62 18.24 13.71 23.03
N VAL A 63 17.31 13.85 23.98
CA VAL A 63 17.63 14.22 25.37
C VAL A 63 18.56 13.15 25.95
N GLY A 64 19.81 13.54 26.26
CA GLY A 64 20.84 12.64 26.80
C GLY A 64 21.84 12.12 25.77
N CYS A 65 21.66 12.45 24.49
CA CYS A 65 22.65 12.23 23.44
C CYS A 65 23.51 13.49 23.29
N TYR A 66 24.83 13.34 23.38
CA TYR A 66 25.77 14.42 23.08
C TYR A 66 26.91 13.92 22.20
N TRP A 67 27.40 14.79 21.33
CA TRP A 67 28.64 14.57 20.61
C TRP A 67 29.79 14.59 21.61
N ALA A 68 30.60 13.54 21.62
CA ALA A 68 31.80 13.53 22.44
C ALA A 68 32.75 14.64 21.95
N ASP A 69 33.21 15.48 22.87
CA ASP A 69 34.23 16.49 22.61
C ASP A 69 35.57 15.78 22.35
N CYS A 70 35.77 15.34 21.10
CA CYS A 70 37.06 14.84 20.63
C CYS A 70 38.04 16.01 20.54
N SER A 71 38.55 16.44 21.68
CA SER A 71 39.49 17.54 21.78
C SER A 71 40.86 17.15 21.20
N LYS A 72 41.29 17.94 20.19
CA LYS A 72 42.66 18.26 19.69
C LYS A 72 43.73 17.17 19.49
N SER A 73 43.54 15.92 19.89
CA SER A 73 44.57 14.87 19.83
C SER A 73 44.31 13.79 18.78
N GLY A 74 43.23 13.90 17.98
CA GLY A 74 42.97 13.03 16.84
C GLY A 74 42.58 11.58 17.18
N ASN A 75 42.67 11.18 18.44
CA ASN A 75 42.40 9.81 18.90
C ASN A 75 41.09 9.76 19.70
N CYS A 76 39.95 9.72 19.02
CA CYS A 76 38.75 9.18 19.64
C CYS A 76 38.93 7.65 19.61
N GLY A 77 39.08 7.00 20.77
CA GLY A 77 39.00 5.53 20.81
C GLY A 77 37.62 5.06 20.34
N ASP A 78 37.53 3.83 19.83
CA ASP A 78 36.31 3.24 19.24
C ASP A 78 35.06 3.28 20.17
N THR A 79 35.24 3.57 21.45
CA THR A 79 34.20 3.64 22.49
C THR A 79 33.67 5.05 22.80
N GLU A 80 34.16 6.12 22.17
CA GLU A 80 33.85 7.51 22.58
C GLU A 80 33.27 8.41 21.48
N VAL A 81 32.42 7.91 20.58
CA VAL A 81 31.88 8.75 19.47
C VAL A 81 30.46 9.29 19.74
N ALA A 82 29.73 8.67 20.66
CA ALA A 82 28.52 9.22 21.29
C ALA A 82 28.40 8.61 22.69
N LYS A 83 28.25 9.44 23.72
CA LYS A 83 28.00 8.96 25.09
C LYS A 83 26.53 9.18 25.43
N ILE A 84 25.94 8.17 26.06
CA ILE A 84 24.52 8.10 26.42
C ILE A 84 24.43 8.23 27.95
N ASN A 85 23.56 9.10 28.44
CA ASN A 85 23.01 8.95 29.79
C ASN A 85 21.55 8.45 29.65
N ASN A 86 21.32 7.14 29.85
CA ASN A 86 20.00 6.47 30.06
C ASN A 86 19.10 6.02 28.87
N GLY A 87 19.55 5.83 27.64
CA GLY A 87 18.72 5.16 26.61
C GLY A 87 19.10 5.47 25.16
N ALA A 88 18.74 4.57 24.23
CA ALA A 88 19.30 4.47 22.88
C ALA A 88 19.12 5.72 21.99
N CYS A 89 20.23 6.28 21.48
CA CYS A 89 20.22 7.26 20.39
C CYS A 89 19.98 6.54 19.05
N GLY A 90 18.92 6.91 18.34
CA GLY A 90 18.61 6.41 17.00
C GLY A 90 18.77 7.50 15.94
N TYR A 91 19.37 7.10 14.82
CA TYR A 91 19.48 7.78 13.51
C TYR A 91 20.72 8.59 13.16
N ALA A 92 21.17 8.25 11.95
CA ALA A 92 22.36 8.69 11.26
C ALA A 92 22.08 9.92 10.39
N ALA A 93 22.99 10.88 10.43
CA ALA A 93 23.29 11.74 9.29
C ALA A 93 24.75 11.44 8.91
N LYS A 94 25.05 11.16 7.63
CA LYS A 94 26.44 11.14 7.16
C LYS A 94 26.94 12.58 7.00
N PRO A 95 28.09 12.93 7.60
CA PRO A 95 29.02 13.89 7.04
C PRO A 95 30.01 13.17 6.11
N THR A 96 30.64 13.94 5.23
CA THR A 96 31.63 13.50 4.26
C THR A 96 32.88 12.86 4.90
N ARG A 97 33.30 11.74 4.28
CA ARG A 97 34.60 11.02 4.36
C ARG A 97 35.21 10.78 5.75
N SER A 98 35.29 9.48 6.08
CA SER A 98 36.05 8.82 7.18
C SER A 98 35.33 8.74 8.52
N ARG A 99 34.58 7.64 8.76
CA ARG A 99 34.30 7.00 10.08
C ARG A 99 33.34 5.82 9.87
N LEU A 100 33.70 4.63 10.38
CA LEU A 100 32.86 3.42 10.42
C LEU A 100 32.06 3.38 11.73
N PHE A 101 30.84 2.84 11.70
CA PHE A 101 29.97 2.66 12.88
C PHE A 101 29.55 1.18 12.96
N LYS A 102 29.61 0.58 14.15
CA LYS A 102 29.09 -0.77 14.44
C LYS A 102 28.45 -0.77 15.84
N ILE A 103 27.26 -1.33 15.98
CA ILE A 103 26.56 -1.50 17.26
C ILE A 103 26.91 -2.89 17.84
N ALA A 104 27.31 -2.95 19.10
CA ALA A 104 27.46 -4.19 19.87
C ALA A 104 26.30 -4.35 20.86
N THR A 105 25.60 -5.48 20.83
CA THR A 105 24.64 -5.88 21.85
C THR A 105 25.37 -6.69 22.92
N GLY A 106 25.57 -6.10 24.10
CA GLY A 106 26.14 -6.75 25.27
C GLY A 106 25.06 -7.02 26.33
N SER A 107 24.99 -8.26 26.80
CA SER A 107 24.17 -8.73 27.91
C SER A 107 24.92 -8.64 29.24
N ALA A 108 24.30 -8.01 30.23
CA ALA A 108 24.55 -8.13 31.68
C ALA A 108 23.23 -7.68 32.34
N GLY A 109 22.59 -8.36 33.29
CA GLY A 109 23.08 -9.29 34.29
C GLY A 109 22.74 -8.68 35.66
N GLU A 110 21.46 -8.74 36.08
CA GLU A 110 21.06 -8.49 37.48
C GLU A 110 19.64 -9.00 37.77
N THR A 111 19.44 -9.58 38.95
CA THR A 111 18.32 -10.43 39.37
C THR A 111 17.26 -9.74 40.23
N ALA A 112 15.97 -10.04 39.94
CA ALA A 112 14.76 -10.11 40.80
C ALA A 112 14.08 -8.79 41.29
N PRO A 113 12.73 -8.74 41.54
CA PRO A 113 11.82 -9.85 41.82
C PRO A 113 10.57 -10.00 40.92
N THR A 114 10.03 -11.22 40.98
CA THR A 114 8.85 -11.73 40.30
C THR A 114 7.54 -11.04 40.69
N THR A 115 6.90 -10.40 39.70
CA THR A 115 5.44 -10.27 39.65
C THR A 115 4.96 -10.81 38.31
N ARG A 116 4.10 -11.83 38.40
CA ARG A 116 3.55 -12.62 37.31
C ARG A 116 2.52 -11.77 36.54
N ALA A 117 2.97 -11.07 35.51
CA ALA A 117 2.10 -10.56 34.45
C ALA A 117 2.30 -11.43 33.21
N THR A 118 1.25 -12.11 32.78
CA THR A 118 1.18 -12.82 31.50
C THR A 118 1.26 -11.81 30.36
N THR A 119 2.46 -11.54 29.88
CA THR A 119 2.69 -10.94 28.56
C THR A 119 2.67 -12.05 27.52
N THR A 120 1.57 -12.11 26.77
CA THR A 120 1.52 -12.80 25.48
C THR A 120 2.45 -12.07 24.53
N SER A 121 3.55 -12.71 24.15
CA SER A 121 4.47 -12.24 23.10
C SER A 121 3.71 -12.20 21.77
N LEU A 122 3.30 -11.01 21.35
CA LEU A 122 3.03 -10.65 19.97
C LEU A 122 4.18 -9.72 19.59
N TYR A 123 5.24 -10.21 18.94
CA TYR A 123 6.12 -9.51 17.99
C TYR A 123 7.31 -10.42 17.68
N ASP A 124 7.09 -11.41 16.83
CA ASP A 124 8.13 -12.00 15.99
C ASP A 124 7.82 -11.62 14.54
N CYS A 125 8.36 -10.49 14.08
CA CYS A 125 8.55 -10.21 12.66
C CYS A 125 10.07 -10.16 12.40
N PRO A 126 10.58 -10.79 11.33
CA PRO A 126 12.01 -10.75 10.98
C PRO A 126 12.43 -9.36 10.45
N PRO A 127 13.75 -9.05 10.41
CA PRO A 127 14.25 -7.70 10.20
C PRO A 127 14.29 -7.34 8.70
N ASP A 128 13.54 -6.31 8.32
CA ASP A 128 13.75 -5.54 7.08
C ASP A 128 14.23 -4.13 7.48
N LEU A 129 15.53 -3.87 7.35
CA LEU A 129 16.12 -2.53 7.39
C LEU A 129 16.69 -2.25 6.00
N PHE A 130 16.05 -1.33 5.27
CA PHE A 130 16.46 -0.90 3.94
C PHE A 130 17.63 0.10 4.04
N GLU A 131 18.69 -0.13 3.27
CA GLU A 131 19.69 0.86 2.88
C GLU A 131 19.38 1.30 1.44
N ASP A 132 19.03 2.56 1.22
CA ASP A 132 18.88 3.14 -0.12
C ASP A 132 20.26 3.62 -0.64
N PRO A 133 20.65 3.32 -1.90
CA PRO A 133 21.76 4.00 -2.55
C PRO A 133 21.38 5.41 -2.99
N ASP A 134 22.33 6.34 -2.90
CA ASP A 134 22.16 7.75 -3.29
C ASP A 134 21.69 7.89 -4.76
N PRO A 135 20.77 8.82 -5.08
CA PRO A 135 20.34 9.08 -6.45
C PRO A 135 21.47 9.76 -7.26
N PRO A 136 21.67 9.41 -8.54
CA PRO A 136 22.61 10.12 -9.40
C PRO A 136 22.14 11.56 -9.71
N ASP A 137 23.12 12.45 -9.90
CA ASP A 137 22.93 13.85 -10.32
C ASP A 137 22.09 13.92 -11.60
N TYR A 138 20.93 14.58 -11.52
CA TYR A 138 20.00 14.79 -12.63
C TYR A 138 20.43 16.00 -13.48
N ASP A 139 20.65 15.79 -14.78
CA ASP A 139 20.84 16.84 -15.78
C ASP A 139 19.48 17.29 -16.33
N ASP A 140 19.09 18.53 -16.03
CA ASP A 140 17.77 19.13 -16.31
C ASP A 140 17.53 19.52 -17.78
N THR A 141 18.30 18.99 -18.75
CA THR A 141 18.23 19.45 -20.16
C THR A 141 17.37 18.60 -21.10
N LEU A 142 16.66 17.55 -20.63
CA LEU A 142 15.92 16.63 -21.51
C LEU A 142 14.38 16.73 -21.49
N ALA A 143 13.79 17.84 -21.03
CA ALA A 143 12.33 18.01 -20.95
C ALA A 143 11.77 18.99 -21.98
N ALA A 144 11.94 18.70 -23.28
CA ALA A 144 11.15 19.35 -24.34
C ALA A 144 11.18 18.53 -25.65
N ARG A 145 10.50 17.37 -25.68
CA ARG A 145 10.10 16.75 -26.95
C ARG A 145 8.57 16.70 -27.05
N HIS A 146 8.11 17.27 -28.16
CA HIS A 146 6.74 17.44 -28.59
C HIS A 146 5.98 16.09 -28.52
N LEU A 147 5.01 15.98 -27.62
CA LEU A 147 4.10 14.83 -27.53
C LEU A 147 3.03 14.98 -28.62
N GLN A 148 3.06 14.11 -29.62
CA GLN A 148 1.93 13.94 -30.52
C GLN A 148 1.11 12.75 -30.01
N GLU A 149 -0.03 13.08 -29.39
CA GLU A 149 -0.99 12.11 -28.87
C GLU A 149 -1.74 11.51 -30.07
N LEU A 150 -1.41 10.28 -30.43
CA LEU A 150 -2.14 9.54 -31.46
C LEU A 150 -3.24 8.73 -30.75
N GLU A 151 -4.46 9.28 -30.71
CA GLU A 151 -5.64 8.53 -30.28
C GLU A 151 -5.93 7.43 -31.31
N LEU A 152 -5.58 6.18 -31.00
CA LEU A 152 -6.11 5.03 -31.71
C LEU A 152 -7.61 4.89 -31.36
N PRO A 153 -8.48 4.51 -32.32
CA PRO A 153 -9.92 4.53 -32.13
C PRO A 153 -10.33 3.50 -31.09
N SER A 154 -10.53 3.93 -29.85
CA SER A 154 -11.37 3.23 -28.89
C SER A 154 -12.80 3.75 -29.06
N VAL A 155 -13.71 2.85 -29.39
CA VAL A 155 -15.15 3.10 -29.48
C VAL A 155 -15.69 3.73 -28.17
N ASP A 156 -16.57 4.70 -28.40
CA ASP A 156 -17.42 5.52 -27.52
C ASP A 156 -16.82 6.66 -26.68
N HIS A 157 -17.28 7.85 -27.08
CA HIS A 157 -17.14 9.17 -26.50
C HIS A 157 -18.10 9.40 -25.32
N GLU A 158 -17.60 10.20 -24.37
CA GLU A 158 -18.32 11.14 -23.49
C GLU A 158 -19.53 10.66 -22.67
N ALA A 159 -19.32 10.58 -21.34
CA ALA A 159 -20.27 11.14 -20.37
C ALA A 159 -19.62 11.36 -18.99
N ARG A 160 -19.50 12.62 -18.56
CA ARG A 160 -19.36 12.99 -17.14
C ARG A 160 -20.72 12.82 -16.45
N GLY A 161 -21.10 11.58 -16.20
CA GLY A 161 -22.30 11.21 -15.42
C GLY A 161 -21.99 11.05 -13.93
N LEU A 162 -22.88 11.57 -13.09
CA LEU A 162 -22.86 11.53 -11.62
C LEU A 162 -22.72 10.09 -11.06
N PHE A 163 -22.07 9.99 -9.90
CA PHE A 163 -21.54 8.81 -9.20
C PHE A 163 -22.47 7.60 -8.94
N LEU A 164 -23.73 7.63 -9.36
CA LEU A 164 -24.72 6.59 -9.05
C LEU A 164 -24.92 5.59 -10.20
N ASP A 165 -24.88 6.01 -11.47
CA ASP A 165 -25.13 5.12 -12.62
C ASP A 165 -23.88 4.30 -13.07
N LYS A 166 -22.67 4.74 -12.70
CA LYS A 166 -21.41 4.02 -12.97
C LYS A 166 -21.25 2.67 -12.25
N ARG A 167 -22.21 2.26 -11.41
CA ARG A 167 -22.08 1.06 -10.56
C ARG A 167 -22.42 -0.25 -11.29
N ALA A 168 -23.01 -0.19 -12.49
CA ALA A 168 -23.25 -1.35 -13.37
C ALA A 168 -22.20 -1.49 -14.50
N GLU A 169 -21.45 -0.42 -14.78
CA GLU A 169 -20.42 -0.39 -15.82
C GLU A 169 -19.08 -0.92 -15.29
N ARG A 170 -18.31 -1.56 -16.18
CA ARG A 170 -16.97 -2.03 -15.82
C ARG A 170 -16.11 -0.81 -15.50
N ARG A 171 -15.48 -0.78 -14.32
CA ARG A 171 -14.44 0.21 -14.05
C ARG A 171 -13.25 -0.03 -14.98
N SER A 172 -12.61 1.05 -15.38
CA SER A 172 -11.39 0.99 -16.17
C SER A 172 -10.31 1.93 -15.63
N VAL A 173 -9.07 1.61 -15.95
CA VAL A 173 -7.91 2.49 -15.75
C VAL A 173 -7.13 2.56 -17.05
N ASN A 174 -6.50 3.69 -17.31
CA ASN A 174 -5.63 3.86 -18.47
C ASN A 174 -4.17 3.60 -18.04
N ALA A 175 -3.49 2.71 -18.73
CA ALA A 175 -2.05 2.55 -18.67
C ALA A 175 -1.41 3.30 -19.85
N ARG A 176 -0.36 4.08 -19.59
CA ARG A 176 0.47 4.65 -20.65
C ARG A 176 1.59 3.67 -20.95
N VAL A 177 1.60 3.09 -22.13
CA VAL A 177 2.62 2.11 -22.52
C VAL A 177 3.50 2.68 -23.62
N TRP A 178 4.81 2.44 -23.52
CA TRP A 178 5.76 2.93 -24.51
C TRP A 178 5.92 1.94 -25.67
N ASP A 179 5.79 2.42 -26.89
CA ASP A 179 6.07 1.64 -28.10
C ASP A 179 7.43 2.10 -28.67
N PRO A 180 8.49 1.27 -28.56
CA PRO A 180 9.82 1.64 -29.04
C PRO A 180 9.94 1.64 -30.57
N ILE A 181 9.07 0.92 -31.29
CA ILE A 181 9.09 0.86 -32.76
C ILE A 181 8.50 2.14 -33.32
N LEU A 182 7.37 2.59 -32.75
CA LEU A 182 6.69 3.81 -33.16
C LEU A 182 7.28 5.07 -32.52
N GLY A 183 8.01 4.93 -31.41
CA GLY A 183 8.55 6.06 -30.65
C GLY A 183 7.47 6.93 -30.00
N ILE A 184 6.32 6.34 -29.66
CA ILE A 184 5.16 7.03 -29.07
C ILE A 184 4.65 6.30 -27.83
N TYR A 185 3.86 6.99 -27.01
CA TYR A 185 3.07 6.36 -25.96
C TYR A 185 1.69 5.98 -26.48
N LEU A 186 1.28 4.73 -26.24
CA LEU A 186 -0.08 4.25 -26.44
C LEU A 186 -0.86 4.32 -25.12
N ILE A 187 -2.17 4.48 -25.20
CA ILE A 187 -3.06 4.42 -24.04
C ILE A 187 -3.83 3.10 -24.07
N TRP A 188 -3.53 2.23 -23.11
CA TRP A 188 -4.27 0.99 -22.91
C TRP A 188 -5.33 1.15 -21.85
N ARG A 189 -6.57 0.83 -22.19
CA ARG A 189 -7.69 0.85 -21.25
C ARG A 189 -7.87 -0.55 -20.65
N LEU A 190 -7.46 -0.71 -19.41
CA LEU A 190 -7.66 -1.94 -18.64
C LEU A 190 -9.05 -1.95 -18.05
N TYR A 191 -9.78 -3.05 -18.20
CA TYR A 191 -11.12 -3.19 -17.64
C TYR A 191 -11.10 -4.14 -16.45
N ALA A 192 -11.57 -3.67 -15.31
CA ALA A 192 -11.88 -4.51 -14.17
C ALA A 192 -13.07 -5.43 -14.48
N ARG A 193 -13.13 -6.57 -13.77
CA ARG A 193 -14.30 -7.44 -13.80
C ARG A 193 -15.50 -6.70 -13.19
N ARG A 194 -16.71 -7.02 -13.65
CA ARG A 194 -17.92 -6.53 -12.98
C ARG A 194 -17.96 -7.13 -11.57
N TYR A 195 -18.32 -6.31 -10.60
CA TYR A 195 -18.41 -6.71 -9.20
C TYR A 195 -19.69 -6.16 -8.56
N PRO A 196 -20.17 -6.78 -7.47
CA PRO A 196 -21.45 -6.42 -6.86
C PRO A 196 -21.38 -5.01 -6.28
N GLY A 197 -22.53 -4.37 -6.07
CA GLY A 197 -22.61 -3.15 -5.28
C GLY A 197 -22.41 -3.40 -3.78
N PRO A 198 -22.25 -2.34 -2.98
CA PRO A 198 -22.11 -2.43 -1.52
C PRO A 198 -23.20 -3.24 -0.81
N SER A 199 -24.44 -3.16 -1.28
CA SER A 199 -25.57 -3.89 -0.70
C SER A 199 -25.61 -5.38 -1.06
N THR A 200 -24.92 -5.79 -2.13
CA THR A 200 -24.94 -7.16 -2.67
C THR A 200 -23.62 -7.90 -2.47
N ILE A 201 -22.58 -7.24 -1.98
CA ILE A 201 -21.26 -7.86 -1.80
C ILE A 201 -21.26 -9.05 -0.81
N TYR A 202 -22.16 -9.01 0.17
CA TYR A 202 -22.37 -10.09 1.15
C TYR A 202 -23.41 -11.12 0.70
N ARG A 203 -24.05 -10.91 -0.46
CA ARG A 203 -25.15 -11.72 -0.97
C ARG A 203 -24.82 -12.19 -2.38
N GLY A 204 -24.48 -13.46 -2.55
CA GLY A 204 -24.22 -13.98 -3.89
C GLY A 204 -24.15 -15.50 -3.92
N PRO A 205 -24.64 -16.15 -4.98
CA PRO A 205 -24.69 -17.60 -5.07
C PRO A 205 -23.32 -18.27 -5.16
N ASN A 206 -22.26 -17.55 -5.54
CA ASN A 206 -21.03 -18.16 -6.05
C ASN A 206 -19.71 -17.71 -5.42
N GLY A 207 -19.71 -16.82 -4.41
CA GLY A 207 -18.48 -16.28 -3.78
C GLY A 207 -18.33 -16.66 -2.32
N ARG A 208 -17.09 -16.68 -1.79
CA ARG A 208 -16.91 -16.49 -0.34
C ARG A 208 -17.39 -15.07 -0.02
N PRO A 209 -18.11 -14.85 1.09
CA PRO A 209 -18.54 -13.50 1.43
C PRO A 209 -17.34 -12.57 1.54
N ALA A 210 -17.53 -11.31 1.20
CA ALA A 210 -16.57 -10.24 1.51
C ALA A 210 -16.30 -10.16 3.01
N TYR A 211 -15.21 -9.47 3.38
CA TYR A 211 -14.86 -9.27 4.78
C TYR A 211 -16.00 -8.61 5.57
N GLU A 212 -16.43 -9.24 6.67
CA GLU A 212 -17.69 -8.93 7.35
C GLU A 212 -17.74 -7.56 8.03
N ASN A 213 -16.59 -6.89 8.22
CA ASN A 213 -16.55 -5.57 8.85
C ASN A 213 -16.30 -4.48 7.80
N ALA A 214 -17.04 -3.39 7.93
CA ALA A 214 -16.71 -2.12 7.34
C ALA A 214 -15.65 -1.40 8.16
N ILE A 215 -14.76 -0.67 7.50
CA ILE A 215 -13.69 0.09 8.14
C ILE A 215 -13.95 1.58 7.92
N ARG A 216 -13.85 2.37 8.97
CA ARG A 216 -13.95 3.83 8.90
C ARG A 216 -12.98 4.49 9.89
N PRO A 217 -12.76 5.82 9.79
CA PRO A 217 -12.06 6.53 10.85
C PRO A 217 -12.83 6.35 12.17
N GLN A 218 -12.11 6.15 13.27
CA GLN A 218 -12.72 6.06 14.58
C GLN A 218 -13.45 7.36 14.90
N GLY A 219 -14.72 7.24 15.27
CA GLY A 219 -15.53 8.39 15.70
C GLY A 219 -15.03 9.00 17.01
N GLY A 220 -15.57 10.16 17.37
CA GLY A 220 -15.23 10.87 18.60
C GLY A 220 -14.26 12.04 18.38
N THR A 221 -13.35 12.25 19.32
CA THR A 221 -12.50 13.47 19.38
C THR A 221 -11.71 13.71 18.10
N CYS A 222 -11.61 14.96 17.65
CA CYS A 222 -10.88 15.37 16.45
C CYS A 222 -9.40 14.95 16.42
N GLY A 223 -8.81 14.55 17.55
CA GLY A 223 -7.42 14.10 17.66
C GLY A 223 -7.18 12.64 17.27
N THR A 224 -8.20 11.80 17.15
CA THR A 224 -7.96 10.38 16.83
C THR A 224 -7.78 10.16 15.33
N THR A 225 -6.71 9.47 15.00
CA THR A 225 -6.38 9.01 13.64
C THR A 225 -6.65 7.52 13.48
N ALA A 226 -7.20 6.87 14.51
CA ALA A 226 -7.42 5.43 14.53
C ALA A 226 -8.54 5.05 13.56
N ILE A 227 -8.58 3.77 13.21
CA ILE A 227 -9.68 3.19 12.45
C ILE A 227 -10.52 2.34 13.39
N GLU A 228 -11.81 2.20 13.07
CA GLU A 228 -12.67 1.25 13.76
C GLU A 228 -13.33 0.29 12.76
N LYS A 229 -13.67 -0.89 13.27
CA LYS A 229 -14.31 -1.97 12.52
C LYS A 229 -15.78 -2.04 12.95
N VAL A 230 -16.67 -1.78 12.02
CA VAL A 230 -18.12 -1.84 12.23
C VAL A 230 -18.66 -3.04 11.48
N ARG A 231 -19.40 -3.92 12.16
CA ARG A 231 -19.97 -5.11 11.50
C ARG A 231 -20.88 -4.70 10.35
N ALA A 232 -20.55 -5.13 9.14
CA ALA A 232 -21.30 -4.80 7.94
C ALA A 232 -22.58 -5.63 7.78
N THR A 233 -22.58 -6.83 8.34
CA THR A 233 -23.67 -7.80 8.28
C THR A 233 -24.44 -7.81 9.59
N GLY A 234 -25.38 -6.87 9.79
CA GLY A 234 -26.13 -6.87 11.06
C GLY A 234 -27.22 -5.82 11.28
N GLY A 235 -27.69 -5.11 10.26
CA GLY A 235 -28.72 -4.05 10.44
C GLY A 235 -28.23 -2.79 11.16
N ASN A 236 -26.99 -2.79 11.67
CA ASN A 236 -26.35 -1.65 12.34
C ASN A 236 -25.47 -0.80 11.41
N LEU A 237 -25.20 -1.23 10.17
CA LEU A 237 -24.83 -0.25 9.17
C LEU A 237 -26.10 0.55 8.84
N PRO A 238 -26.04 1.90 8.83
CA PRO A 238 -27.02 2.68 8.10
C PRO A 238 -27.22 1.98 6.78
N ASN A 239 -28.47 1.65 6.44
CA ASN A 239 -28.78 0.94 5.21
C ASN A 239 -27.91 1.56 4.10
N PRO A 240 -27.06 0.79 3.39
CA PRO A 240 -26.20 1.39 2.38
C PRO A 240 -27.01 2.10 1.28
N ASN A 241 -28.34 1.91 1.22
CA ASN A 241 -29.24 2.72 0.41
C ASN A 241 -29.71 4.03 1.09
N SER A 242 -29.69 4.15 2.42
CA SER A 242 -29.96 5.38 3.16
C SER A 242 -28.74 6.27 3.34
N GLN A 243 -27.53 5.71 3.34
CA GLN A 243 -26.26 6.47 3.28
C GLN A 243 -25.27 5.83 2.28
N PRO A 244 -25.60 5.80 0.98
CA PRO A 244 -24.74 5.24 -0.08
C PRO A 244 -23.42 5.99 -0.25
N GLU A 245 -23.29 7.16 0.38
CA GLU A 245 -22.09 7.97 0.45
C GLU A 245 -21.13 7.51 1.57
N GLU A 246 -21.64 6.88 2.63
CA GLU A 246 -20.81 6.59 3.81
C GLU A 246 -19.88 5.41 3.58
N TYR A 247 -20.31 4.35 2.88
CA TYR A 247 -19.46 3.18 2.63
C TYR A 247 -19.47 2.71 1.18
N GLN A 248 -18.29 2.33 0.71
CA GLN A 248 -18.05 1.87 -0.65
C GLN A 248 -17.29 0.55 -0.64
N ASN A 249 -17.45 -0.21 -1.73
CA ASN A 249 -16.63 -1.39 -1.97
C ASN A 249 -15.20 -0.96 -2.21
N ASP A 250 -14.33 -1.50 -1.39
CA ASP A 250 -12.90 -1.29 -1.47
C ASP A 250 -12.21 -2.54 -2.03
N HIS A 251 -11.28 -2.31 -2.94
CA HIS A 251 -10.31 -3.31 -3.37
C HIS A 251 -9.03 -3.03 -2.58
N PRO A 252 -8.52 -3.96 -1.75
CA PRO A 252 -7.33 -3.69 -0.93
C PRO A 252 -6.12 -3.31 -1.77
N ILE A 253 -6.02 -3.88 -2.98
CA ILE A 253 -5.11 -3.47 -4.04
C ILE A 253 -5.93 -2.73 -5.11
N GLU A 254 -5.50 -1.52 -5.45
CA GLU A 254 -6.17 -0.67 -6.45
C GLU A 254 -5.86 -1.10 -7.89
N LEU A 255 -6.78 -0.81 -8.82
CA LEU A 255 -6.61 -1.14 -10.24
C LEU A 255 -5.44 -0.37 -10.87
N GLN A 256 -5.14 0.83 -10.35
CA GLN A 256 -4.00 1.67 -10.73
C GLN A 256 -2.67 0.92 -10.63
N TYR A 257 -2.57 -0.05 -9.70
CA TYR A 257 -1.39 -0.91 -9.57
C TYR A 257 -1.04 -1.63 -10.88
N PHE A 258 -2.04 -2.09 -11.65
CA PHE A 258 -1.80 -2.74 -12.94
C PHE A 258 -1.42 -1.74 -14.04
N ALA A 259 -1.98 -0.52 -14.00
CA ALA A 259 -1.59 0.53 -14.94
C ALA A 259 -0.11 0.90 -14.75
N ASP A 260 0.28 1.15 -13.50
CA ASP A 260 1.66 1.49 -13.13
C ASP A 260 2.63 0.35 -13.50
N PHE A 261 2.24 -0.90 -13.22
CA PHE A 261 3.03 -2.06 -13.62
C PHE A 261 3.24 -2.13 -15.13
N LEU A 262 2.18 -2.01 -15.95
CA LEU A 262 2.29 -2.05 -17.41
C LEU A 262 3.08 -0.87 -17.97
N THR A 263 2.91 0.32 -17.39
CA THR A 263 3.71 1.49 -17.75
C THR A 263 5.19 1.21 -17.51
N SER A 264 5.57 0.72 -16.33
CA SER A 264 6.97 0.41 -16.04
C SER A 264 7.56 -0.73 -16.84
N VAL A 265 6.76 -1.77 -17.13
CA VAL A 265 7.22 -2.91 -17.96
C VAL A 265 7.54 -2.46 -19.39
N THR A 266 6.81 -1.48 -19.91
CA THR A 266 6.98 -1.02 -21.29
C THR A 266 7.94 0.16 -21.42
N SER A 267 8.01 1.03 -20.41
CA SER A 267 8.92 2.19 -20.41
C SER A 267 10.30 1.87 -19.87
N GLY A 268 10.44 0.85 -19.03
CA GLY A 268 11.67 0.59 -18.28
C GLY A 268 11.83 1.52 -17.07
N MET A 269 10.81 2.30 -16.68
CA MET A 269 10.86 3.25 -15.56
C MET A 269 9.84 2.90 -14.48
N LEU A 270 10.26 2.85 -13.22
CA LEU A 270 9.39 2.70 -12.07
C LEU A 270 8.47 3.92 -11.87
N PRO A 271 7.36 3.80 -11.12
CA PRO A 271 6.42 4.91 -10.90
C PRO A 271 7.03 6.14 -10.22
N ASN A 272 8.16 5.97 -9.51
CA ASN A 272 8.92 7.07 -8.90
C ASN A 272 9.89 7.76 -9.88
N GLY A 273 9.91 7.35 -11.16
CA GLY A 273 10.79 7.88 -12.20
C GLY A 273 12.19 7.25 -12.23
N VAL A 274 12.47 6.27 -11.38
CA VAL A 274 13.76 5.56 -11.38
C VAL A 274 13.77 4.51 -12.48
N ASP A 275 14.82 4.47 -13.28
CA ASP A 275 15.01 3.42 -14.30
C ASP A 275 15.08 2.03 -13.66
N LEU A 276 14.50 1.04 -14.32
CA LEU A 276 14.70 -0.36 -13.99
C LEU A 276 16.17 -0.74 -14.23
N PRO A 277 16.71 -1.71 -13.48
CA PRO A 277 18.06 -2.19 -13.70
C PRO A 277 18.31 -2.64 -15.14
N ASP A 278 19.52 -2.39 -15.68
CA ASP A 278 19.90 -2.72 -17.07
C ASP A 278 19.62 -4.18 -17.50
N HIS A 279 19.58 -5.11 -16.55
CA HIS A 279 19.30 -6.52 -16.81
C HIS A 279 17.80 -6.83 -17.00
N VAL A 280 16.94 -5.81 -16.93
CA VAL A 280 15.48 -5.87 -17.05
C VAL A 280 15.05 -4.92 -18.17
N PRO A 281 15.33 -5.27 -19.45
CA PRO A 281 15.05 -4.39 -20.57
C PRO A 281 13.54 -4.25 -20.79
N PRO A 282 13.02 -3.05 -21.12
CA PRO A 282 11.60 -2.83 -21.37
C PRO A 282 11.04 -3.75 -22.47
N ILE A 283 9.76 -4.07 -22.36
CA ILE A 283 9.02 -4.88 -23.34
C ILE A 283 8.27 -3.95 -24.29
N GLY A 284 8.41 -4.16 -25.60
CA GLY A 284 7.60 -3.44 -26.59
C GLY A 284 6.11 -3.60 -26.30
N ALA A 285 5.35 -2.50 -26.36
CA ALA A 285 3.92 -2.50 -26.12
C ALA A 285 3.18 -3.49 -27.05
N ASP A 286 3.57 -3.61 -28.31
CA ASP A 286 3.02 -4.58 -29.27
C ASP A 286 3.13 -6.02 -28.75
N VAL A 287 4.34 -6.44 -28.36
CA VAL A 287 4.61 -7.79 -27.84
C VAL A 287 3.85 -8.02 -26.55
N LEU A 288 3.87 -7.04 -25.63
CA LEU A 288 3.16 -7.15 -24.36
C LEU A 288 1.64 -7.17 -24.58
N GLY A 289 1.11 -6.47 -25.57
CA GLY A 289 -0.32 -6.33 -25.82
C GLY A 289 -0.92 -7.61 -26.36
N ASP A 290 -0.24 -8.20 -27.35
CA ASP A 290 -0.54 -9.53 -27.86
C ASP A 290 -0.54 -10.57 -26.74
N TRP A 291 0.38 -10.44 -25.79
CA TRP A 291 0.44 -11.36 -24.65
C TRP A 291 -0.65 -11.10 -23.59
N TRP A 292 -0.91 -9.83 -23.28
CA TRP A 292 -1.76 -9.41 -22.18
C TRP A 292 -3.26 -9.60 -22.47
N PHE A 293 -3.67 -9.34 -23.71
CA PHE A 293 -5.07 -9.32 -24.13
C PHE A 293 -5.51 -10.54 -24.94
N ASP A 294 -4.59 -11.35 -25.49
CA ASP A 294 -4.96 -12.52 -26.30
C ASP A 294 -5.44 -13.70 -25.44
N GLU A 295 -6.74 -13.99 -25.51
CA GLU A 295 -7.36 -15.11 -24.81
C GLU A 295 -6.95 -16.49 -25.38
N THR A 296 -6.40 -16.54 -26.60
CA THR A 296 -6.06 -17.79 -27.30
C THR A 296 -4.70 -18.34 -26.93
N ARG A 297 -3.79 -17.49 -26.41
CA ARG A 297 -2.45 -17.89 -25.98
C ARG A 297 -2.44 -18.73 -24.71
N ILE A 298 -3.51 -18.68 -23.92
CA ILE A 298 -3.64 -19.48 -22.70
C ILE A 298 -4.30 -20.83 -23.04
N PRO A 299 -3.56 -21.95 -23.07
CA PRO A 299 -4.16 -23.24 -23.34
C PRO A 299 -5.10 -23.61 -22.20
N ARG A 300 -6.27 -24.13 -22.57
CA ARG A 300 -7.35 -24.45 -21.64
C ARG A 300 -6.88 -25.39 -20.53
N GLY A 301 -7.30 -25.10 -19.30
CA GLY A 301 -6.98 -25.92 -18.12
C GLY A 301 -5.50 -25.97 -17.72
N LYS A 302 -4.60 -25.20 -18.36
CA LYS A 302 -3.16 -25.19 -17.99
C LYS A 302 -2.84 -24.25 -16.84
N LEU A 303 -3.59 -23.15 -16.69
CA LEU A 303 -3.36 -22.21 -15.60
C LEU A 303 -4.23 -22.51 -14.38
N PRO A 304 -3.68 -22.40 -13.15
CA PRO A 304 -4.47 -22.55 -11.93
C PRO A 304 -5.53 -21.46 -11.87
N ARG A 305 -6.70 -21.78 -11.29
CA ARG A 305 -7.78 -20.79 -11.15
C ARG A 305 -7.29 -19.53 -10.42
N PRO A 306 -7.62 -18.32 -10.93
CA PRO A 306 -7.21 -17.06 -10.29
C PRO A 306 -7.86 -16.87 -8.91
N ALA A 307 -9.05 -17.43 -8.71
CA ALA A 307 -9.74 -17.45 -7.42
C ALA A 307 -10.42 -18.81 -7.15
N PRO A 308 -10.66 -19.21 -5.88
CA PRO A 308 -11.17 -20.54 -5.54
C PRO A 308 -12.51 -20.91 -6.19
N ARG A 309 -13.41 -19.93 -6.37
CA ARG A 309 -14.76 -20.11 -6.94
C ARG A 309 -14.94 -19.46 -8.31
N ALA A 310 -13.81 -19.16 -8.94
CA ALA A 310 -13.77 -18.76 -10.31
C ALA A 310 -14.48 -19.84 -11.18
N LEU A 311 -15.64 -19.53 -11.79
CA LEU A 311 -16.46 -20.47 -12.56
C LEU A 311 -15.68 -21.13 -13.71
N ASN A 312 -16.06 -22.34 -14.11
CA ASN A 312 -15.36 -23.11 -15.15
C ASN A 312 -15.38 -22.50 -16.57
N ALA A 313 -16.03 -21.34 -16.78
CA ALA A 313 -16.06 -20.66 -18.08
C ALA A 313 -14.75 -19.90 -18.41
N TYR A 314 -13.69 -20.07 -17.62
CA TYR A 314 -12.51 -19.19 -17.59
C TYR A 314 -11.30 -19.72 -18.38
N ASP A 315 -11.55 -20.69 -19.25
CA ASP A 315 -10.58 -21.27 -20.18
C ASP A 315 -10.25 -20.34 -21.37
N ARG A 316 -10.88 -19.17 -21.47
CA ARG A 316 -10.65 -18.14 -22.51
C ARG A 316 -10.50 -16.76 -21.89
N TRP A 317 -9.71 -16.66 -20.83
CA TRP A 317 -9.49 -15.38 -20.18
C TRP A 317 -8.12 -14.86 -20.53
N SER A 318 -8.08 -13.60 -20.94
CA SER A 318 -6.84 -12.83 -21.07
C SER A 318 -6.13 -12.73 -19.71
N ILE A 319 -4.86 -12.36 -19.70
CA ILE A 319 -4.13 -12.10 -18.46
C ILE A 319 -4.82 -10.99 -17.67
N ASN A 320 -5.27 -9.93 -18.36
CA ASN A 320 -6.06 -8.86 -17.76
C ASN A 320 -7.26 -9.41 -16.98
N ASP A 321 -8.06 -10.29 -17.58
CA ASP A 321 -9.25 -10.86 -16.92
C ASP A 321 -8.89 -11.69 -15.68
N ARG A 322 -7.82 -12.49 -15.77
CA ARG A 322 -7.37 -13.34 -14.65
C ARG A 322 -6.86 -12.50 -13.49
N LEU A 323 -6.08 -11.46 -13.76
CA LEU A 323 -5.56 -10.57 -12.73
C LEU A 323 -6.67 -9.71 -12.10
N CYS A 324 -7.58 -9.18 -12.91
CA CYS A 324 -8.72 -8.44 -12.40
C CYS A 324 -9.68 -9.31 -11.56
N GLU A 325 -9.80 -10.61 -11.85
CA GLU A 325 -10.56 -11.54 -11.00
C GLU A 325 -9.96 -11.69 -9.59
N ILE A 326 -8.63 -11.59 -9.45
CA ILE A 326 -7.96 -11.63 -8.14
C ILE A 326 -8.28 -10.37 -7.32
N LEU A 327 -8.47 -9.22 -7.99
CA LEU A 327 -8.88 -7.98 -7.33
C LEU A 327 -10.34 -8.03 -6.84
N GLY A 328 -11.17 -8.82 -7.52
CA GLY A 328 -12.55 -9.10 -7.13
C GLY A 328 -13.52 -9.04 -8.31
N SER A 329 -14.64 -9.75 -8.19
CA SER A 329 -15.67 -9.82 -9.24
C SER A 329 -17.03 -10.21 -8.67
N ASN A 330 -18.05 -10.37 -9.51
CA ASN A 330 -19.34 -10.99 -9.18
C ASN A 330 -19.26 -12.47 -8.78
N TYR A 331 -18.11 -13.10 -8.97
CA TYR A 331 -17.86 -14.51 -8.65
C TYR A 331 -16.79 -14.67 -7.57
N ASN A 332 -15.94 -13.66 -7.37
CA ASN A 332 -14.94 -13.61 -6.34
C ASN A 332 -15.14 -12.38 -5.45
N HIS A 333 -15.98 -12.53 -4.41
CA HIS A 333 -16.26 -11.43 -3.49
C HIS A 333 -15.25 -11.36 -2.34
N GLU A 334 -14.47 -12.42 -2.11
CA GLU A 334 -13.50 -12.54 -1.00
C GLU A 334 -12.53 -11.36 -0.91
N PRO A 335 -11.97 -10.83 -2.02
CA PRO A 335 -11.12 -9.65 -2.02
C PRO A 335 -11.72 -8.39 -1.40
N PHE A 336 -13.03 -8.25 -1.48
CA PHE A 336 -13.64 -6.98 -1.14
C PHE A 336 -13.84 -6.80 0.35
N ARG A 337 -13.93 -5.52 0.72
CA ARG A 337 -14.43 -5.06 2.00
C ARG A 337 -15.18 -3.76 1.84
N MET A 338 -15.82 -3.32 2.91
CA MET A 338 -16.46 -2.00 2.98
C MET A 338 -15.50 -1.00 3.60
N LEU A 339 -15.30 0.14 2.95
CA LEU A 339 -14.47 1.24 3.44
C LEU A 339 -15.30 2.53 3.42
N HIS A 340 -15.07 3.41 4.40
CA HIS A 340 -15.70 4.73 4.43
C HIS A 340 -15.46 5.48 3.11
N GLY A 341 -16.49 6.09 2.53
CA GLY A 341 -16.44 6.71 1.21
C GLY A 341 -15.34 7.76 1.06
N GLY A 342 -15.19 8.63 2.07
CA GLY A 342 -14.09 9.61 2.10
C GLY A 342 -12.69 8.97 2.14
N MET A 343 -12.54 7.87 2.88
CA MET A 343 -11.27 7.12 2.90
C MET A 343 -11.01 6.42 1.56
N ASN A 344 -12.05 5.86 0.94
CA ASN A 344 -11.93 5.16 -0.34
C ASN A 344 -11.54 6.12 -1.48
N ILE A 345 -12.16 7.31 -1.53
CA ILE A 345 -11.79 8.38 -2.48
C ILE A 345 -10.34 8.79 -2.28
N MET A 346 -9.95 9.05 -1.03
CA MET A 346 -8.62 9.52 -0.71
C MET A 346 -7.55 8.43 -0.94
N LYS A 347 -7.88 7.16 -0.71
CA LYS A 347 -7.04 6.02 -1.11
C LYS A 347 -6.86 5.98 -2.62
N GLY A 348 -7.93 6.10 -3.40
CA GLY A 348 -7.84 6.20 -4.85
C GLY A 348 -6.94 7.34 -5.33
N ASN A 349 -6.97 8.50 -4.67
CA ASN A 349 -6.06 9.61 -4.97
C ASN A 349 -4.60 9.24 -4.67
N ILE A 350 -4.30 8.69 -3.49
CA ILE A 350 -2.95 8.27 -3.10
C ILE A 350 -2.36 7.27 -4.10
N PHE A 351 -3.12 6.23 -4.43
CA PHE A 351 -2.67 5.20 -5.39
C PHE A 351 -2.60 5.71 -6.83
N GLY A 352 -3.35 6.75 -7.18
CA GLY A 352 -3.25 7.40 -8.48
C GLY A 352 -2.16 8.46 -8.58
N GLY A 353 -1.31 8.63 -7.55
CA GLY A 353 -0.30 9.69 -7.49
C GLY A 353 -0.89 11.11 -7.45
N ASN A 354 -2.18 11.24 -7.14
CA ASN A 354 -2.86 12.53 -7.04
C ASN A 354 -2.78 13.08 -5.61
N MET A 355 -2.89 14.40 -5.46
CA MET A 355 -3.00 15.00 -4.13
C MET A 355 -4.23 14.43 -3.39
N PRO A 356 -4.08 13.85 -2.19
CA PRO A 356 -5.19 13.21 -1.46
C PRO A 356 -6.32 14.20 -1.15
N VAL A 357 -5.96 15.46 -0.92
CA VAL A 357 -6.86 16.60 -0.71
C VAL A 357 -6.34 17.80 -1.52
N SER A 358 -7.26 18.57 -2.12
CA SER A 358 -6.92 19.82 -2.80
C SER A 358 -6.38 20.86 -1.80
N LEU A 359 -5.24 21.47 -2.11
CA LEU A 359 -4.67 22.56 -1.29
C LEU A 359 -5.64 23.74 -1.14
N ASN A 360 -6.45 24.02 -2.16
CA ASN A 360 -7.48 25.07 -2.08
C ASN A 360 -8.57 24.69 -1.07
N ASN A 361 -8.95 23.42 -0.99
CA ASN A 361 -9.94 22.97 0.00
C ASN A 361 -9.36 23.09 1.41
N VAL A 362 -8.11 22.67 1.61
CA VAL A 362 -7.42 22.83 2.90
C VAL A 362 -7.35 24.30 3.31
N ALA A 363 -6.96 25.19 2.40
CA ALA A 363 -6.90 26.62 2.66
C ALA A 363 -8.29 27.21 3.00
N ASN A 364 -9.33 26.81 2.28
CA ASN A 364 -10.70 27.26 2.54
C ASN A 364 -11.20 26.80 3.91
N HIS A 365 -10.97 25.53 4.28
CA HIS A 365 -11.35 25.03 5.61
C HIS A 365 -10.55 25.69 6.72
N LEU A 366 -9.26 25.94 6.51
CA LEU A 366 -8.42 26.66 7.47
C LEU A 366 -8.89 28.10 7.67
N ASN A 367 -9.17 28.83 6.58
CA ASN A 367 -9.67 30.20 6.67
C ASN A 367 -11.04 30.25 7.37
N ALA A 368 -11.94 29.33 7.05
CA ALA A 368 -13.22 29.21 7.74
C ALA A 368 -13.02 28.97 9.24
N ALA A 369 -12.13 28.06 9.62
CA ALA A 369 -11.82 27.79 11.02
C ALA A 369 -11.25 29.00 11.77
N VAL A 370 -10.38 29.77 11.11
CA VAL A 370 -9.81 31.01 11.67
C VAL A 370 -10.88 32.11 11.82
N GLU A 371 -11.76 32.25 10.83
CA GLU A 371 -12.79 33.29 10.81
C GLU A 371 -13.92 33.03 11.81
N THR A 372 -14.40 31.79 11.91
CA THR A 372 -15.57 31.45 12.73
C THR A 372 -15.20 30.94 14.12
N GLY A 373 -13.95 30.53 14.34
CA GLY A 373 -13.56 29.80 15.56
C GLY A 373 -14.32 28.48 15.70
N SER A 374 -14.75 27.90 14.59
CA SER A 374 -15.50 26.64 14.47
C SER A 374 -15.18 25.96 13.15
N ASN A 375 -15.58 24.70 12.94
CA ASN A 375 -15.25 23.92 11.73
C ASN A 375 -13.78 23.46 11.63
N GLU A 376 -13.06 23.37 12.75
CA GLU A 376 -11.74 22.75 12.79
C GLU A 376 -11.80 21.29 12.32
N GLU A 377 -12.95 20.63 12.54
CA GLU A 377 -13.19 19.27 12.07
C GLU A 377 -13.09 19.15 10.55
N ASP A 378 -13.62 20.10 9.77
CA ASP A 378 -13.57 20.05 8.31
C ASP A 378 -12.14 20.18 7.77
N PHE A 379 -11.31 20.97 8.44
CA PHE A 379 -9.89 21.08 8.12
C PHE A 379 -9.10 19.84 8.53
N LEU A 380 -9.37 19.28 9.71
CA LEU A 380 -8.64 18.13 10.25
C LEU A 380 -9.08 16.80 9.62
N LEU A 381 -10.33 16.70 9.15
CA LEU A 381 -10.89 15.46 8.63
C LEU A 381 -10.08 14.88 7.46
N PRO A 382 -9.67 15.64 6.43
CA PRO A 382 -8.80 15.13 5.38
C PRO A 382 -7.48 14.57 5.92
N LEU A 383 -6.82 15.28 6.84
CA LEU A 383 -5.56 14.84 7.46
C LEU A 383 -5.73 13.53 8.24
N ARG A 384 -6.84 13.42 8.99
CA ARG A 384 -7.21 12.20 9.71
C ARG A 384 -7.46 11.04 8.74
N GLN A 385 -8.15 11.28 7.63
CA GLN A 385 -8.43 10.26 6.62
C GLN A 385 -7.15 9.75 5.95
N ILE A 386 -6.17 10.61 5.66
CA ILE A 386 -4.86 10.19 5.13
C ILE A 386 -4.20 9.20 6.10
N LEU A 387 -4.09 9.58 7.38
CA LEU A 387 -3.46 8.74 8.41
C LEU A 387 -4.26 7.45 8.66
N ALA A 388 -5.59 7.54 8.61
CA ALA A 388 -6.48 6.39 8.71
C ALA A 388 -6.27 5.40 7.54
N ILE A 389 -5.97 5.87 6.33
CA ILE A 389 -5.67 4.99 5.18
C ILE A 389 -4.38 4.22 5.41
N TYR A 390 -3.32 4.86 5.90
CA TYR A 390 -2.09 4.13 6.24
C TYR A 390 -2.37 3.06 7.29
N ARG A 391 -3.10 3.40 8.37
CA ARG A 391 -3.49 2.41 9.38
C ARG A 391 -4.36 1.30 8.82
N TYR A 392 -5.26 1.64 7.90
CA TYR A 392 -6.08 0.68 7.18
C TYR A 392 -5.21 -0.31 6.38
N LEU A 393 -4.23 0.17 5.61
CA LEU A 393 -3.35 -0.70 4.81
C LEU A 393 -2.48 -1.64 5.67
N PHE A 394 -2.14 -1.23 6.89
CA PHE A 394 -1.38 -2.01 7.86
C PHE A 394 -2.24 -2.72 8.92
N ASP A 395 -3.57 -2.69 8.79
CA ASP A 395 -4.45 -3.38 9.72
C ASP A 395 -4.24 -4.90 9.62
N GLN A 396 -4.30 -5.59 10.76
CA GLN A 396 -4.05 -7.04 10.86
C GLN A 396 -5.00 -7.90 10.00
N ASP A 397 -6.18 -7.40 9.64
CA ASP A 397 -7.15 -8.11 8.79
C ASP A 397 -7.03 -7.68 7.31
N VAL A 398 -6.30 -6.61 7.02
CA VAL A 398 -6.16 -6.03 5.67
C VAL A 398 -4.86 -6.47 5.04
N LEU A 399 -3.75 -6.32 5.76
CA LEU A 399 -2.41 -6.60 5.25
C LEU A 399 -2.26 -8.06 4.77
N PRO A 400 -2.71 -9.11 5.51
CA PRO A 400 -2.59 -10.48 5.04
C PRO A 400 -3.37 -10.73 3.73
N GLN A 401 -4.46 -10.00 3.51
CA GLN A 401 -5.26 -10.09 2.29
C GLN A 401 -4.55 -9.43 1.11
N ILE A 402 -3.99 -8.23 1.30
CA ILE A 402 -3.12 -7.59 0.30
C ILE A 402 -1.99 -8.56 -0.10
N GLN A 403 -1.31 -9.15 0.89
CA GLN A 403 -0.22 -10.09 0.63
C GLN A 403 -0.70 -11.36 -0.10
N ARG A 404 -1.90 -11.87 0.23
CA ARG A 404 -2.51 -13.01 -0.49
C ARG A 404 -2.78 -12.68 -1.95
N GLN A 405 -3.36 -11.51 -2.23
CA GLN A 405 -3.63 -11.05 -3.60
C GLN A 405 -2.33 -10.85 -4.38
N ARG A 406 -1.31 -10.22 -3.79
CA ARG A 406 0.02 -10.07 -4.42
C ARG A 406 0.63 -11.43 -4.80
N ARG A 407 0.56 -12.42 -3.89
CA ARG A 407 1.02 -13.79 -4.19
C ARG A 407 0.20 -14.46 -5.30
N GLN A 408 -1.12 -14.25 -5.33
CA GLN A 408 -1.97 -14.78 -6.40
C GLN A 408 -1.68 -14.14 -7.75
N ILE A 409 -1.46 -12.82 -7.80
CA ILE A 409 -1.07 -12.09 -9.01
C ILE A 409 0.25 -12.66 -9.54
N ARG A 410 1.28 -12.74 -8.68
CA ARG A 410 2.57 -13.34 -9.03
C ARG A 410 2.41 -14.75 -9.57
N ARG A 411 1.71 -15.62 -8.82
CA ARG A 411 1.47 -16.99 -9.25
C ARG A 411 0.77 -17.10 -10.62
N GLN A 412 -0.20 -16.23 -10.92
CA GLN A 412 -0.84 -16.24 -12.25
C GLN A 412 0.14 -15.84 -13.35
N LEU A 413 0.98 -14.84 -13.09
CA LEU A 413 2.00 -14.40 -14.02
C LEU A 413 3.05 -15.49 -14.21
N ASP A 414 3.59 -16.05 -13.13
CA ASP A 414 4.60 -17.13 -13.14
C ASP A 414 4.11 -18.35 -13.92
N CYS A 415 2.89 -18.83 -13.63
CA CYS A 415 2.33 -19.96 -14.36
C CYS A 415 2.08 -19.66 -15.84
N HIS A 416 1.86 -18.40 -16.20
CA HIS A 416 1.72 -18.03 -17.60
C HIS A 416 3.07 -18.15 -18.34
N LEU A 417 4.19 -17.83 -17.69
CA LEU A 417 5.53 -17.97 -18.28
C LEU A 417 5.88 -19.41 -18.64
N GLU A 418 5.50 -20.35 -17.77
CA GLU A 418 5.77 -21.77 -18.02
C GLU A 418 5.04 -22.29 -19.26
N VAL A 419 3.94 -21.63 -19.62
CA VAL A 419 3.06 -22.01 -20.71
C VAL A 419 3.41 -21.28 -22.01
N ASP A 420 3.81 -20.01 -21.92
CA ASP A 420 4.28 -19.21 -23.05
C ASP A 420 5.67 -18.63 -22.71
N PRO A 421 6.77 -19.28 -23.13
CA PRO A 421 8.12 -18.78 -22.91
C PRO A 421 8.39 -17.39 -23.49
N ALA A 422 7.57 -16.91 -24.44
CA ALA A 422 7.66 -15.53 -24.92
C ALA A 422 7.36 -14.49 -23.83
N ALA A 423 6.76 -14.93 -22.72
CA ALA A 423 6.43 -14.11 -21.56
C ALA A 423 7.61 -13.85 -20.59
N ASP A 424 8.76 -14.52 -20.77
CA ASP A 424 9.94 -14.46 -19.87
C ASP A 424 10.41 -13.02 -19.59
N ALA A 425 10.27 -12.12 -20.56
CA ALA A 425 10.58 -10.71 -20.36
C ALA A 425 9.70 -10.06 -19.27
N THR A 426 8.40 -10.38 -19.19
CA THR A 426 7.47 -9.83 -18.19
C THR A 426 7.82 -10.30 -16.77
N HIS A 427 8.33 -11.52 -16.63
CA HIS A 427 8.78 -12.05 -15.34
C HIS A 427 9.95 -11.27 -14.75
N ARG A 428 10.97 -10.98 -15.58
CA ARG A 428 12.13 -10.20 -15.14
C ARG A 428 11.70 -8.86 -14.55
N HIS A 429 10.67 -8.24 -15.11
CA HIS A 429 10.09 -7.01 -14.56
C HIS A 429 9.39 -7.24 -13.22
N LEU A 430 8.59 -8.30 -13.07
CA LEU A 430 7.96 -8.61 -11.78
C LEU A 430 8.97 -8.84 -10.66
N GLU A 431 10.10 -9.46 -10.97
CA GLU A 431 11.21 -9.63 -10.05
C GLU A 431 11.90 -8.30 -9.73
N ALA A 432 12.08 -7.40 -10.71
CA ALA A 432 12.60 -6.04 -10.48
C ALA A 432 11.67 -5.19 -9.57
N PHE A 433 10.37 -5.45 -9.63
CA PHE A 433 9.37 -4.87 -8.74
C PHE A 433 9.37 -5.48 -7.33
N ARG A 434 10.27 -6.43 -7.01
CA ARG A 434 10.50 -6.85 -5.61
C ARG A 434 11.39 -5.82 -4.91
N PRO A 435 10.90 -5.17 -3.85
CA PRO A 435 11.79 -4.45 -2.95
C PRO A 435 12.66 -5.47 -2.21
N GLY A 436 13.99 -5.36 -2.32
CA GLY A 436 14.95 -5.85 -1.32
C GLY A 436 15.18 -7.36 -1.18
N LEU A 437 14.61 -8.23 -2.01
CA LEU A 437 14.96 -9.66 -2.01
C LEU A 437 16.06 -9.93 -3.04
N LEU A 438 17.28 -10.20 -2.56
CA LEU A 438 18.31 -10.88 -3.35
C LEU A 438 17.71 -12.14 -3.99
N PRO A 439 18.17 -12.56 -5.18
CA PRO A 439 17.67 -13.75 -5.87
C PRO A 439 18.09 -15.01 -5.12
N THR A 440 17.42 -15.33 -4.03
CA THR A 440 17.60 -16.58 -3.29
C THR A 440 16.40 -17.47 -3.51
N HIS A 441 16.62 -18.49 -4.33
CA HIS A 441 15.78 -19.65 -4.59
C HIS A 441 14.35 -19.36 -5.10
N LEU A 442 14.03 -19.91 -6.28
CA LEU A 442 12.66 -20.09 -6.75
C LEU A 442 11.79 -20.55 -5.58
N HIS A 443 10.75 -19.75 -5.28
CA HIS A 443 9.80 -20.06 -4.21
C HIS A 443 9.28 -21.49 -4.45
N PRO A 444 9.11 -22.34 -3.41
CA PRO A 444 8.61 -23.72 -3.58
C PRO A 444 7.22 -23.82 -4.24
N ASP A 445 6.55 -22.68 -4.46
CA ASP A 445 5.27 -22.59 -5.17
C ASP A 445 5.39 -22.56 -6.70
N ALA A 446 6.59 -22.35 -7.28
CA ALA A 446 6.79 -22.38 -8.73
C ALA A 446 6.47 -23.77 -9.32
N ALA A 447 6.78 -24.84 -8.58
CA ALA A 447 6.46 -26.22 -8.97
C ALA A 447 4.94 -26.53 -9.00
N VAL A 448 4.05 -25.58 -8.70
CA VAL A 448 2.60 -25.78 -8.52
C VAL A 448 1.79 -25.43 -9.77
N CYS A 449 2.42 -24.91 -10.83
CA CYS A 449 1.76 -24.60 -12.09
C CYS A 449 1.41 -25.88 -12.88
N ALA A 450 2.26 -26.91 -12.79
CA ALA A 450 1.97 -28.25 -13.31
C ALA A 450 1.22 -29.11 -12.26
N SER A 451 -0.05 -29.40 -12.52
CA SER A 451 -0.78 -30.58 -11.98
C SER A 451 -1.10 -30.62 -10.46
N ARG A 452 -2.05 -29.80 -10.02
CA ARG A 452 -3.08 -30.29 -9.08
C ARG A 452 -4.46 -29.97 -9.64
N HIS A 453 -5.08 -30.95 -10.28
CA HIS A 453 -6.52 -30.97 -10.41
C HIS A 453 -7.10 -30.89 -9.00
N TYR A 454 -7.68 -29.75 -8.64
CA TYR A 454 -8.52 -29.69 -7.45
C TYR A 454 -9.65 -30.70 -7.65
N PRO A 455 -9.79 -31.73 -6.79
CA PRO A 455 -10.93 -32.61 -6.88
C PRO A 455 -12.19 -31.74 -6.78
N ASN A 456 -13.10 -31.93 -7.74
CA ASN A 456 -14.37 -31.22 -7.78
C ASN A 456 -15.11 -31.40 -6.44
N PRO A 457 -15.36 -30.34 -5.64
CA PRO A 457 -16.05 -30.48 -4.36
C PRO A 457 -17.49 -31.00 -4.48
N GLN A 458 -18.05 -31.03 -5.70
CA GLN A 458 -19.40 -31.53 -5.95
C GLN A 458 -19.49 -33.04 -6.19
N ALA A 459 -18.37 -33.78 -6.21
CA ALA A 459 -18.39 -35.22 -6.46
C ALA A 459 -18.66 -36.11 -5.22
N VAL A 460 -18.89 -35.52 -4.03
CA VAL A 460 -19.04 -36.29 -2.76
C VAL A 460 -20.51 -36.66 -2.43
N HIS A 461 -21.49 -36.29 -3.25
CA HIS A 461 -22.92 -36.58 -2.97
C HIS A 461 -23.67 -37.31 -4.09
N ALA A 462 -23.05 -38.32 -4.70
CA ALA A 462 -23.74 -39.26 -5.58
C ALA A 462 -23.40 -40.71 -5.21
N GLY A 463 -23.87 -41.15 -4.05
CA GLY A 463 -23.74 -42.53 -3.56
C GLY A 463 -24.94 -42.90 -2.71
N GLY A 464 -26.13 -42.95 -3.32
CA GLY A 464 -27.36 -43.39 -2.66
C GLY A 464 -27.37 -44.90 -2.45
N GLY A 465 -26.81 -45.36 -1.33
CA GLY A 465 -27.01 -46.71 -0.80
C GLY A 465 -28.06 -46.70 0.30
N ARG A 466 -29.16 -47.44 0.10
CA ARG A 466 -30.23 -47.64 1.09
C ARG A 466 -29.75 -48.53 2.24
N GLY A 467 -30.01 -48.10 3.47
CA GLY A 467 -30.46 -48.97 4.56
C GLY A 467 -29.46 -49.31 5.67
N GLN A 468 -29.55 -48.60 6.80
CA GLN A 468 -29.68 -49.15 8.17
C GLN A 468 -29.86 -47.98 9.16
N PRO A 469 -30.76 -48.08 10.17
CA PRO A 469 -30.95 -47.00 11.14
C PRO A 469 -29.82 -47.01 12.19
N ALA A 470 -29.21 -45.85 12.40
CA ALA A 470 -28.20 -45.63 13.42
C ALA A 470 -28.82 -45.67 14.84
N ALA A 471 -28.15 -46.37 15.75
CA ALA A 471 -28.47 -46.44 17.17
C ALA A 471 -28.29 -45.07 17.85
N GLN A 472 -29.18 -44.77 18.80
CA GLN A 472 -29.11 -43.58 19.65
C GLN A 472 -27.91 -43.63 20.61
N PRO A 473 -27.24 -42.50 20.89
CA PRO A 473 -26.14 -42.46 21.86
C PRO A 473 -26.68 -42.38 23.29
N GLN A 474 -26.13 -43.22 24.18
CA GLN A 474 -26.33 -43.13 25.63
C GLN A 474 -25.54 -41.94 26.24
N PRO A 475 -26.05 -41.29 27.30
CA PRO A 475 -25.36 -40.21 28.00
C PRO A 475 -24.24 -40.75 28.91
N CYS A 476 -23.17 -39.95 29.04
CA CYS A 476 -22.02 -40.22 29.90
C CYS A 476 -22.32 -39.87 31.36
N ASP A 477 -22.10 -40.83 32.26
CA ASP A 477 -22.10 -40.64 33.71
C ASP A 477 -20.82 -39.94 34.19
N GLU A 478 -20.99 -38.86 34.96
CA GLU A 478 -19.94 -38.22 35.75
C GLU A 478 -19.69 -39.03 37.03
N ARG A 479 -18.46 -39.51 37.24
CA ARG A 479 -18.00 -39.96 38.57
C ARG A 479 -16.90 -39.05 39.09
N ALA A 480 -17.23 -38.40 40.21
CA ALA A 480 -16.34 -37.62 41.05
C ALA A 480 -15.23 -38.48 41.68
N GLY A 481 -13.99 -38.00 41.62
CA GLY A 481 -12.86 -38.50 42.39
C GLY A 481 -12.62 -37.63 43.61
N SER A 482 -12.74 -38.20 44.81
CA SER A 482 -12.39 -37.60 46.09
C SER A 482 -10.89 -37.72 46.36
N ALA A 483 -10.26 -36.60 46.75
CA ALA A 483 -8.90 -36.55 47.24
C ALA A 483 -8.88 -36.85 48.75
N GLN A 484 -7.92 -37.68 49.19
CA GLN A 484 -7.53 -37.82 50.59
C GLN A 484 -6.08 -37.37 50.75
N GLN A 485 -5.87 -36.58 51.79
CA GLN A 485 -4.58 -36.12 52.32
C GLN A 485 -4.56 -36.43 53.84
N PRO A 486 -3.40 -36.39 54.51
CA PRO A 486 -2.80 -37.59 55.09
C PRO A 486 -2.73 -37.54 56.62
N ALA A 487 -2.15 -38.58 57.22
CA ALA A 487 -1.44 -38.51 58.49
C ALA A 487 0.05 -38.83 58.25
#